data_AF-A0AA37GQT9-F1
#
_entry.id   AF-A0AA37GQT9-F1
#
_cell.length_a   1.000
_cell.length_b   1.000
_cell.length_c   1.000
_cell.angle_alpha   90.00
_cell.angle_beta   90.00
_cell.angle_gamma   90.00
#
_symmetry.space_group_name_H-M   'P 1'
#
loop_
_entity.id
_entity.type
_entity.pdbx_description
1 polymer ?
#
loop_
_entity_poly.entity_id
_entity_poly.type
_entity_poly.pdbx_seq_one_letter_code
_entity_poly.pdbx_strand_id
1 'polypeptide(L)'
;MVASTVTSSSLYERRVVERVHRYQWPGIQLNLWILVMLVASCLIIGVFASFIDIQQQLLLPIPWYFPYYITVASLVVLFVGLLLWLVYQRRLLPAIVMIGAFILFVLWFVGLVVVSIQLWGPDGSVSSNCNLAVFNRSPTGQSLDTLAWLQQRSICQAWQAVFSFALVGALFLLWIMVMAYQVFASS
;
A
#
# COMPACT_ATOMS: atom_id res chain seq x y z
N MET A 1 -51.24 49.52 -39.58
CA MET A 1 -51.47 48.07 -39.77
C MET A 1 -50.39 47.61 -40.76
N VAL A 2 -49.49 46.67 -40.53
CA VAL A 2 -49.12 45.75 -39.45
C VAL A 2 -47.60 45.58 -39.63
N ALA A 3 -46.82 45.73 -38.55
CA ALA A 3 -45.39 45.45 -38.57
C ALA A 3 -45.18 43.94 -38.45
N SER A 4 -44.67 43.31 -39.49
CA SER A 4 -44.34 41.89 -39.52
C SER A 4 -43.04 41.65 -38.74
N THR A 5 -43.14 41.38 -37.44
CA THR A 5 -42.02 40.88 -36.64
C THR A 5 -41.70 39.46 -37.08
N VAL A 6 -40.65 39.31 -37.88
CA VAL A 6 -40.02 38.01 -38.16
C VAL A 6 -39.36 37.57 -36.86
N THR A 7 -40.04 36.72 -36.10
CA THR A 7 -39.48 36.01 -34.95
C THR A 7 -38.47 34.99 -35.46
N SER A 8 -37.21 35.41 -35.60
CA SER A 8 -36.08 34.50 -35.71
C SER A 8 -35.97 33.74 -34.38
N SER A 9 -36.57 32.55 -34.33
CA SER A 9 -36.34 31.59 -33.25
C SER A 9 -34.88 31.16 -33.31
N SER A 10 -34.04 31.88 -32.58
CA SER A 10 -32.69 31.41 -32.25
C SER A 10 -32.85 30.09 -31.50
N LEU A 11 -32.67 28.98 -32.22
CA LEU A 11 -32.40 27.69 -31.63
C LEU A 11 -31.20 27.90 -30.71
N TYR A 12 -31.46 28.02 -29.40
CA TYR A 12 -30.43 27.80 -28.41
C TYR A 12 -30.07 26.33 -28.52
N GLU A 13 -29.15 26.03 -29.44
CA GLU A 13 -28.40 24.81 -29.41
C GLU A 13 -27.64 24.85 -28.10
N ARG A 14 -28.25 24.24 -27.07
CA ARG A 14 -27.62 23.97 -25.78
C ARG A 14 -26.48 23.03 -26.12
N ARG A 15 -25.36 23.61 -26.54
CA ARG A 15 -24.07 22.95 -26.62
C ARG A 15 -23.82 22.50 -25.18
N VAL A 16 -24.20 21.26 -24.89
CA VAL A 16 -23.75 20.55 -23.71
C VAL A 16 -22.26 20.46 -23.92
N VAL A 17 -21.57 21.52 -23.52
CA VAL A 17 -20.14 21.44 -23.27
C VAL A 17 -20.10 20.44 -22.13
N GLU A 18 -19.88 19.17 -22.47
CA GLU A 18 -19.31 18.20 -21.55
C GLU A 18 -18.01 18.85 -21.09
N ARG A 19 -18.11 19.70 -20.07
CA ARG A 19 -16.97 20.09 -19.27
C ARG A 19 -16.55 18.78 -18.65
N VAL A 20 -15.64 18.08 -19.34
CA VAL A 20 -14.81 17.05 -18.75
C VAL A 20 -14.22 17.71 -17.52
N HIS A 21 -14.83 17.49 -16.36
CA HIS A 21 -14.41 18.10 -15.11
C HIS A 21 -13.01 17.58 -14.85
N ARG A 22 -12.02 18.45 -15.10
CA ARG A 22 -10.63 18.15 -14.77
C ARG A 22 -10.51 18.32 -13.27
N TYR A 23 -10.64 17.21 -12.56
CA TYR A 23 -10.29 17.12 -11.16
C TYR A 23 -8.84 17.59 -10.99
N GLN A 24 -8.62 18.65 -10.23
CA GLN A 24 -7.29 19.18 -9.93
C GLN A 24 -6.68 18.36 -8.80
N TRP A 25 -5.97 17.29 -9.13
CA TRP A 25 -5.26 16.47 -8.15
C TRP A 25 -3.96 17.17 -7.69
N PRO A 26 -3.65 17.15 -6.38
CA PRO A 26 -2.38 17.67 -5.88
C PRO A 26 -1.22 16.75 -6.30
N GLY A 27 -0.51 17.13 -7.37
CA GLY A 27 0.51 16.29 -8.00
C GLY A 27 1.66 15.86 -7.06
N ILE A 28 2.13 16.75 -6.18
CA ILE A 28 3.17 16.40 -5.20
C ILE A 28 2.67 15.35 -4.20
N GLN A 29 1.45 15.52 -3.66
CA GLN A 29 0.91 14.62 -2.65
C GLN A 29 0.67 13.22 -3.24
N LEU A 30 0.13 13.15 -4.46
CA LEU A 30 -0.10 11.89 -5.16
C LEU A 30 1.22 11.16 -5.49
N ASN A 31 2.25 11.89 -5.97
CA ASN A 31 3.55 11.28 -6.26
C ASN A 31 4.25 10.75 -4.99
N LEU A 32 4.17 11.50 -3.89
CA LEU A 32 4.71 11.07 -2.60
C LEU A 32 3.98 9.81 -2.11
N TRP A 33 2.65 9.79 -2.22
CA TRP A 33 1.84 8.63 -1.87
C TRP A 33 2.25 7.39 -2.69
N ILE A 34 2.39 7.53 -4.01
CA ILE A 34 2.80 6.44 -4.91
C ILE A 34 4.16 5.88 -4.49
N LEU A 35 5.15 6.74 -4.25
CA LEU A 35 6.49 6.32 -3.87
C LEU A 35 6.47 5.53 -2.56
N VAL A 36 5.82 6.06 -1.52
CA VAL A 36 5.78 5.42 -0.20
C VAL A 36 5.07 4.07 -0.27
N MET A 37 3.94 3.98 -0.98
CA MET A 37 3.22 2.72 -1.13
C MET A 37 4.03 1.68 -1.90
N LEU A 38 4.73 2.08 -2.96
CA LEU A 38 5.57 1.18 -3.75
C LEU A 38 6.73 0.64 -2.90
N VAL A 39 7.42 1.51 -2.15
CA VAL A 39 8.50 1.10 -1.24
C VAL A 39 7.97 0.14 -0.16
N ALA A 40 6.85 0.46 0.46
CA ALA A 40 6.25 -0.40 1.49
C ALA A 40 5.86 -1.77 0.93
N SER A 41 5.22 -1.82 -0.24
CA SER A 41 4.82 -3.08 -0.88
C SER A 41 6.02 -3.92 -1.32
N CYS A 42 7.03 -3.32 -1.96
CA CYS A 42 8.23 -4.04 -2.38
C CYS A 42 9.01 -4.59 -1.19
N LEU A 43 9.10 -3.85 -0.09
CA LEU A 43 9.75 -4.32 1.13
C LEU A 43 9.03 -5.53 1.72
N ILE A 44 7.70 -5.46 1.84
CA ILE A 44 6.89 -6.56 2.38
C ILE A 44 7.03 -7.81 1.50
N ILE A 45 6.93 -7.67 0.18
CA ILE A 45 7.13 -8.77 -0.77
C ILE A 45 8.52 -9.39 -0.60
N GLY A 46 9.57 -8.56 -0.55
CA GLY A 46 10.95 -9.02 -0.42
C GLY A 46 11.20 -9.78 0.87
N VAL A 47 10.78 -9.25 2.01
CA VAL A 47 10.99 -9.88 3.32
C VAL A 47 10.25 -11.21 3.42
N PHE A 48 8.96 -11.26 3.05
CA PHE A 48 8.20 -12.51 3.13
C PHE A 48 8.67 -13.54 2.10
N ALA A 49 9.14 -13.12 0.92
CA ALA A 49 9.76 -14.03 -0.05
C ALA A 49 11.04 -14.68 0.53
N SER A 50 11.91 -13.90 1.17
CA SER A 50 13.08 -14.44 1.86
C SER A 50 12.70 -15.38 3.00
N PHE A 51 11.64 -15.10 3.74
CA PHE A 51 11.17 -16.01 4.79
C PHE A 51 10.65 -17.34 4.22
N ILE A 52 9.98 -17.33 3.07
CA ILE A 52 9.55 -18.57 2.40
C ILE A 52 10.76 -19.43 2.01
N ASP A 53 11.80 -18.84 1.43
CA ASP A 53 13.02 -19.56 1.07
C ASP A 53 13.70 -20.19 2.30
N ILE A 54 13.77 -19.44 3.42
CA ILE A 54 14.26 -19.96 4.69
C ILE A 54 13.40 -21.14 5.17
N GLN A 55 12.06 -21.03 5.16
CA GLN A 55 11.19 -22.14 5.59
C GLN A 55 11.36 -23.38 4.72
N GLN A 56 11.57 -23.21 3.41
CA GLN A 56 11.83 -24.31 2.48
C GLN A 56 13.16 -25.02 2.79
N GLN A 57 14.22 -24.26 3.09
CA GLN A 57 15.51 -24.85 3.49
C GLN A 57 15.43 -25.59 4.83
N LEU A 58 14.60 -25.11 5.76
CA LEU A 58 14.35 -25.78 7.04
C LEU A 58 13.30 -26.91 6.97
N LEU A 59 12.70 -27.17 5.80
CA LEU A 59 11.64 -28.17 5.60
C LEU A 59 10.42 -27.96 6.54
N LEU A 60 10.14 -26.70 6.87
CA LEU A 60 9.03 -26.30 7.71
C LEU A 60 7.81 -25.91 6.85
N PRO A 61 6.57 -26.13 7.34
CA PRO A 61 5.39 -25.71 6.63
C PRO A 61 5.30 -24.18 6.54
N ILE A 62 4.99 -23.68 5.33
CA ILE A 62 4.84 -22.24 5.09
C ILE A 62 3.50 -21.77 5.69
N PRO A 63 3.52 -20.82 6.62
CA PRO A 63 2.28 -20.32 7.20
C PRO A 63 1.49 -19.48 6.18
N TRP A 64 0.16 -19.58 6.22
CA TRP A 64 -0.75 -18.94 5.25
C TRP A 64 -0.62 -17.43 5.15
N TYR A 65 -0.21 -16.76 6.23
CA TYR A 65 -0.13 -15.30 6.29
C TYR A 65 1.06 -14.74 5.48
N PHE A 66 2.09 -15.55 5.19
CA PHE A 66 3.19 -15.17 4.29
C PHE A 66 2.69 -14.94 2.84
N PRO A 67 2.12 -15.94 2.14
CA PRO A 67 1.61 -15.74 0.79
C PRO A 67 0.41 -14.78 0.75
N TYR A 68 -0.42 -14.75 1.80
CA TYR A 68 -1.47 -13.75 1.92
C TYR A 68 -0.92 -12.32 1.82
N TYR A 69 0.09 -11.97 2.62
CA TYR A 69 0.55 -10.58 2.62
C TYR A 69 1.33 -10.23 1.34
N ILE A 70 2.02 -11.19 0.72
CA ILE A 70 2.62 -11.03 -0.61
C ILE A 70 1.56 -10.73 -1.66
N THR A 71 0.44 -11.47 -1.69
CA THR A 71 -0.62 -11.23 -2.67
C THR A 71 -1.27 -9.86 -2.48
N VAL A 72 -1.55 -9.45 -1.24
CA VAL A 72 -2.08 -8.11 -0.93
C VAL A 72 -1.10 -7.01 -1.35
N ALA A 73 0.19 -7.13 -1.03
CA ALA A 73 1.20 -6.17 -1.46
C ALA A 73 1.34 -6.12 -2.99
N SER A 74 1.23 -7.26 -3.68
CA SER A 74 1.26 -7.30 -5.14
C SER A 74 0.04 -6.60 -5.77
N LEU A 75 -1.15 -6.74 -5.16
CA LEU A 75 -2.36 -6.03 -5.58
C LEU A 75 -2.20 -4.52 -5.43
N VAL A 76 -1.52 -4.06 -4.37
CA VAL A 76 -1.19 -2.63 -4.21
C VAL A 76 -0.24 -2.15 -5.31
N VAL A 77 0.80 -2.91 -5.66
CA VAL A 77 1.70 -2.57 -6.77
C VAL A 77 0.93 -2.47 -8.10
N LEU A 78 0.03 -3.42 -8.36
CA LEU A 78 -0.84 -3.38 -9.54
C LEU A 78 -1.78 -2.16 -9.52
N PHE A 79 -2.35 -1.84 -8.37
CA PHE A 79 -3.20 -0.67 -8.20
C PHE A 79 -2.44 0.64 -8.44
N VAL A 80 -1.22 0.76 -7.91
CA VAL A 80 -0.32 1.90 -8.17
C VAL A 80 0.00 2.01 -9.67
N GLY A 81 0.30 0.89 -10.33
CA GLY A 81 0.50 0.84 -11.79
C GLY A 81 -0.72 1.30 -12.58
N LEU A 82 -1.93 0.89 -12.16
CA LEU A 82 -3.20 1.35 -12.73
C LEU A 82 -3.37 2.85 -12.54
N LEU A 83 -3.07 3.41 -11.36
CA LEU A 83 -3.15 4.84 -11.12
C LEU A 83 -2.19 5.64 -12.01
N LEU A 84 -0.94 5.19 -12.15
CA LEU A 84 0.04 5.81 -13.07
C LEU A 84 -0.46 5.79 -14.51
N TRP A 85 -1.08 4.68 -14.94
CA TRP A 85 -1.71 4.58 -16.25
C TRP A 85 -2.87 5.56 -16.43
N LEU A 86 -3.74 5.72 -15.42
CA LEU A 86 -4.84 6.69 -15.45
C LEU A 86 -4.35 8.15 -15.46
N VAL A 87 -3.25 8.45 -14.76
CA VAL A 87 -2.57 9.76 -14.80
C VAL A 87 -2.09 10.06 -16.22
N TYR A 88 -1.47 9.08 -16.88
CA TYR A 88 -1.02 9.21 -18.26
C TYR A 88 -2.18 9.55 -19.22
N GLN A 89 -3.34 8.92 -19.02
CA GLN A 89 -4.55 9.19 -19.81
C GLN A 89 -5.30 10.48 -19.42
N ARG A 90 -4.85 11.22 -18.40
CA ARG A 90 -5.52 12.40 -17.81
C ARG A 90 -6.99 12.16 -17.43
N ARG A 91 -7.37 10.92 -17.12
CA ARG A 91 -8.72 10.50 -16.71
C ARG A 91 -8.69 9.87 -15.33
N LEU A 92 -8.31 10.65 -14.32
CA LEU A 92 -8.27 10.16 -12.95
C LEU A 92 -9.66 10.32 -12.30
N LEU A 93 -10.41 9.23 -12.30
CA LEU A 93 -11.76 9.15 -11.72
C LEU A 93 -11.64 8.97 -10.19
N PRO A 94 -12.08 9.94 -9.36
CA PRO A 94 -11.95 9.84 -7.89
C PRO A 94 -12.69 8.65 -7.29
N ALA A 95 -13.79 8.23 -7.92
CA ALA A 95 -14.59 7.07 -7.48
C ALA A 95 -13.79 5.76 -7.49
N ILE A 96 -12.95 5.53 -8.53
CA ILE A 96 -12.12 4.32 -8.64
C ILE A 96 -11.06 4.32 -7.53
N VAL A 97 -10.46 5.47 -7.27
CA VAL A 97 -9.45 5.63 -6.21
C VAL A 97 -10.05 5.33 -4.84
N MET A 98 -11.24 5.87 -4.56
CA MET A 98 -11.95 5.65 -3.29
C MET A 98 -12.26 4.18 -3.03
N ILE A 99 -12.91 3.52 -3.99
CA ILE A 99 -13.32 2.11 -3.83
C ILE A 99 -12.09 1.20 -3.77
N GLY A 100 -11.11 1.42 -4.65
CA GLY A 100 -9.88 0.63 -4.66
C GLY A 100 -9.07 0.78 -3.37
N ALA A 101 -8.91 2.01 -2.87
CA ALA A 101 -8.21 2.27 -1.62
C ALA A 101 -8.92 1.64 -0.41
N PHE A 102 -10.25 1.65 -0.37
CA PHE A 102 -11.01 1.03 0.72
C PHE A 102 -10.83 -0.50 0.76
N ILE A 103 -10.95 -1.17 -0.39
CA ILE A 103 -10.76 -2.63 -0.47
C ILE A 103 -9.32 -2.99 -0.08
N LEU A 104 -8.34 -2.27 -0.62
CA LEU A 104 -6.93 -2.50 -0.28
C LEU A 104 -6.62 -2.18 1.18
N PHE A 105 -7.26 -1.17 1.77
CA PHE A 105 -7.13 -0.84 3.18
C PHE A 105 -7.56 -2.01 4.07
N VAL A 106 -8.73 -2.59 3.82
CA VAL A 106 -9.23 -3.73 4.62
C VAL A 106 -8.28 -4.92 4.50
N LEU A 107 -7.87 -5.28 3.28
CA LEU A 107 -6.93 -6.39 3.04
C LEU A 107 -5.56 -6.13 3.71
N TRP A 108 -5.05 -4.92 3.58
CA TRP A 108 -3.78 -4.52 4.19
C TRP A 108 -3.84 -4.54 5.72
N PHE A 109 -4.97 -4.09 6.28
CA PHE A 109 -5.18 -4.03 7.72
C PHE A 109 -5.23 -5.43 8.34
N VAL A 110 -5.87 -6.40 7.69
CA VAL A 110 -5.84 -7.81 8.13
C VAL A 110 -4.40 -8.34 8.18
N GLY A 111 -3.59 -8.05 7.17
CA GLY A 111 -2.16 -8.42 7.16
C GLY A 111 -1.40 -7.79 8.32
N LEU A 112 -1.62 -6.50 8.59
CA LEU A 112 -1.01 -5.78 9.71
C LEU A 112 -1.37 -6.41 11.06
N VAL A 113 -2.65 -6.73 11.29
CA VAL A 113 -3.11 -7.36 12.53
C VAL A 113 -2.39 -8.69 12.77
N VAL A 114 -2.29 -9.53 11.74
CA VAL A 114 -1.59 -10.82 11.86
C VAL A 114 -0.11 -10.63 12.16
N VAL A 115 0.57 -9.70 11.48
CA VAL A 115 1.98 -9.37 11.77
C VAL A 115 2.15 -8.87 13.20
N SER A 116 1.23 -8.04 13.70
CA SER A 116 1.25 -7.55 15.09
C SER A 116 1.13 -8.69 16.09
N ILE A 117 0.24 -9.65 15.85
CA ILE A 117 0.05 -10.81 16.72
C ILE A 117 1.31 -11.69 16.72
N GLN A 118 1.96 -11.89 15.56
CA GLN A 118 3.18 -12.70 15.51
C GLN A 118 4.38 -12.00 16.17
N LEU A 119 4.44 -10.67 16.08
CA LEU A 119 5.55 -9.90 16.66
C LEU A 119 5.47 -9.80 18.18
N TRP A 120 4.25 -9.61 18.72
CA TRP A 120 4.00 -9.30 20.14
C TRP A 120 3.08 -10.30 20.85
N GLY A 121 2.81 -11.45 20.24
CA GLY A 121 1.90 -12.46 20.78
C GLY A 121 2.35 -13.05 22.12
N PRO A 122 1.39 -13.60 22.90
CA PRO A 122 1.66 -14.15 24.23
C PRO A 122 2.55 -15.41 24.19
N ASP A 123 2.43 -16.23 23.16
CA ASP A 123 3.20 -17.47 23.01
C ASP A 123 4.24 -17.36 21.90
N GLY A 124 5.53 -17.44 22.27
CA GLY A 124 6.62 -17.53 21.29
C GLY A 124 6.78 -16.31 20.38
N SER A 125 6.46 -15.09 20.86
CA SER A 125 6.60 -13.86 20.07
C SER A 125 8.00 -13.71 19.48
N VAL A 126 8.05 -13.23 18.24
CA VAL A 126 9.32 -12.89 17.58
C VAL A 126 10.11 -11.92 18.44
N SER A 127 9.47 -10.92 19.06
CA SER A 127 10.16 -9.96 19.93
C SER A 127 10.83 -10.62 21.15
N SER A 128 10.14 -11.55 21.83
CA SER A 128 10.72 -12.27 22.98
C SER A 128 11.90 -13.15 22.57
N ASN A 129 11.72 -13.90 21.48
CA ASN A 129 12.78 -14.76 20.91
C ASN A 129 13.99 -13.94 20.46
N CYS A 130 13.77 -12.79 19.83
CA CYS A 130 14.83 -11.85 19.43
C CYS A 130 15.58 -11.28 20.64
N ASN A 131 14.89 -10.99 21.74
CA ASN A 131 15.52 -10.53 22.95
C ASN A 131 16.43 -11.59 23.59
N LEU A 132 15.97 -12.84 23.63
CA LEU A 132 16.72 -13.97 24.19
C LEU A 132 17.90 -14.41 23.31
N ALA A 133 17.71 -14.43 21.99
CA ALA A 133 18.67 -14.98 21.04
C ALA A 133 19.68 -13.94 20.52
N VAL A 134 19.27 -12.67 20.35
CA VAL A 134 20.07 -11.64 19.70
C VAL A 134 20.50 -10.55 20.67
N PHE A 135 19.58 -9.92 21.41
CA PHE A 135 19.93 -8.73 22.21
C PHE A 135 20.72 -9.05 23.49
N ASN A 136 20.71 -10.31 23.95
CA ASN A 136 21.44 -10.74 25.15
C ASN A 136 22.79 -11.41 24.86
N ARG A 137 23.20 -11.51 23.59
CA ARG A 137 24.49 -12.10 23.17
C ARG A 137 25.15 -11.21 22.11
N SER A 138 26.46 -11.00 22.22
CA SER A 138 27.24 -10.25 21.21
C SER A 138 28.51 -11.01 20.81
N PRO A 139 28.38 -12.18 20.16
CA PRO A 139 29.54 -12.92 19.68
C PRO A 139 30.29 -12.11 18.61
N THR A 140 31.62 -12.15 18.66
CA THR A 140 32.51 -11.46 17.71
C THR A 140 33.50 -12.44 17.09
N GLY A 141 33.83 -12.25 15.80
CA GLY A 141 34.79 -13.06 15.07
C GLY A 141 34.19 -13.77 13.85
N GLN A 142 35.02 -14.46 13.07
CA GLN A 142 34.58 -15.20 11.87
C GLN A 142 34.19 -16.65 12.21
N SER A 143 33.38 -16.83 13.26
CA SER A 143 32.88 -18.15 13.67
C SER A 143 31.48 -18.42 13.12
N LEU A 144 31.14 -19.71 12.96
CA LEU A 144 29.80 -20.14 12.57
C LEU A 144 28.72 -19.62 13.53
N ASP A 145 29.03 -19.53 14.83
CA ASP A 145 28.12 -18.96 15.83
C ASP A 145 27.83 -17.47 15.58
N THR A 146 28.83 -16.70 15.14
CA THR A 146 28.65 -15.28 14.82
C THR A 146 27.80 -15.12 13.56
N LEU A 147 27.98 -15.99 12.55
CA LEU A 147 27.15 -16.01 11.35
C LEU A 147 25.68 -16.37 11.67
N ALA A 148 25.47 -17.37 12.52
CA ALA A 148 24.12 -17.75 12.97
C ALA A 148 23.44 -16.61 13.74
N TRP A 149 24.18 -15.92 14.61
CA TRP A 149 23.67 -14.74 15.33
C TRP A 149 23.33 -13.58 14.38
N LEU A 150 24.17 -13.28 13.39
CA LEU A 150 23.89 -12.25 12.38
C LEU A 150 22.63 -12.58 11.57
N GLN A 151 22.42 -13.84 11.23
CA GLN A 151 21.22 -14.29 10.53
C GLN A 151 19.97 -14.17 11.41
N GLN A 152 20.04 -14.52 12.69
CA GLN A 152 18.91 -14.30 13.60
C GLN A 152 18.60 -12.82 13.79
N ARG A 153 19.64 -11.97 13.89
CA ARG A 153 19.49 -10.52 13.98
C ARG A 153 18.82 -9.93 12.74
N SER A 154 19.17 -10.39 11.54
CA SER A 154 18.55 -9.89 10.30
C SER A 154 17.06 -10.24 10.25
N ILE A 155 16.67 -11.45 10.67
CA ILE A 155 15.26 -11.87 10.76
C ILE A 155 14.49 -10.96 11.73
N CYS A 156 15.03 -10.72 12.92
CA CYS A 156 14.42 -9.85 13.92
C CYS A 156 14.18 -8.43 13.41
N GLN A 157 15.18 -7.85 12.75
CA GLN A 157 15.07 -6.50 12.17
C GLN A 157 14.07 -6.47 11.00
N ALA A 158 14.03 -7.52 10.18
CA ALA A 158 13.09 -7.62 9.07
C ALA A 158 11.63 -7.64 9.55
N TRP A 159 11.33 -8.35 10.64
CA TRP A 159 10.00 -8.34 11.25
C TRP A 159 9.57 -6.96 11.75
N GLN A 160 10.48 -6.23 12.41
CA GLN A 160 10.22 -4.86 12.86
C GLN A 160 10.01 -3.92 11.67
N ALA A 161 10.84 -4.05 10.62
CA ALA A 161 10.69 -3.27 9.40
C ALA A 161 9.34 -3.52 8.74
N VAL A 162 8.94 -4.78 8.55
CA VAL A 162 7.63 -5.14 7.98
C VAL A 162 6.49 -4.51 8.78
N PHE A 163 6.52 -4.58 10.10
CA PHE A 163 5.49 -3.97 10.95
C PHE A 163 5.43 -2.44 10.79
N SER A 164 6.58 -1.75 10.81
CA SER A 164 6.63 -0.31 10.63
C SER A 164 6.13 0.14 9.26
N PHE A 165 6.58 -0.53 8.18
CA PHE A 165 6.11 -0.22 6.82
C PHE A 165 4.65 -0.61 6.58
N ALA A 166 4.16 -1.66 7.24
CA ALA A 166 2.75 -2.01 7.26
C ALA A 166 1.90 -0.90 7.90
N LEU A 167 2.31 -0.36 9.05
CA LEU A 167 1.63 0.76 9.71
C LEU A 167 1.62 2.02 8.83
N VAL A 168 2.78 2.38 8.26
CA VAL A 168 2.87 3.53 7.34
C VAL A 168 1.96 3.31 6.14
N GLY A 169 1.96 2.12 5.52
CA GLY A 169 1.08 1.79 4.39
C GLY A 169 -0.41 1.92 4.75
N ALA A 170 -0.82 1.48 5.94
CA ALA A 170 -2.20 1.60 6.39
C ALA A 170 -2.64 3.07 6.54
N LEU A 171 -1.78 3.93 7.13
CA LEU A 171 -2.04 5.36 7.26
C LEU A 171 -2.12 6.04 5.89
N PHE A 172 -1.25 5.69 4.96
CA PHE A 172 -1.25 6.23 3.61
C PHE A 172 -2.48 5.78 2.81
N LEU A 173 -2.95 4.54 2.98
CA LEU A 173 -4.21 4.07 2.38
C LEU A 173 -5.43 4.84 2.92
N LEU A 174 -5.44 5.22 4.20
CA LEU A 174 -6.45 6.14 4.74
C LEU A 174 -6.32 7.54 4.14
N TRP A 175 -5.08 8.04 4.02
CA TRP A 175 -4.83 9.39 3.52
C TRP A 175 -5.30 9.58 2.07
N ILE A 176 -5.08 8.60 1.18
CA ILE A 176 -5.56 8.70 -0.22
C ILE A 176 -7.10 8.71 -0.30
N MET A 177 -7.81 8.05 0.61
CA MET A 177 -9.28 8.14 0.69
C MET A 177 -9.72 9.56 1.04
N VAL A 178 -9.06 10.20 2.02
CA VAL A 178 -9.34 11.60 2.38
C VAL A 178 -9.03 12.55 1.22
N MET A 179 -7.90 12.38 0.54
CA MET A 179 -7.56 13.20 -0.63
C MET A 179 -8.57 13.01 -1.77
N ALA A 180 -8.97 11.78 -2.05
CA ALA A 180 -9.97 11.50 -3.07
C ALA A 180 -11.34 12.11 -2.73
N TYR A 181 -11.73 12.12 -1.45
CA TYR A 181 -12.93 12.80 -0.99
C TYR A 181 -12.83 14.32 -1.14
N GLN A 182 -11.72 14.94 -0.75
CA GLN A 182 -11.51 16.38 -0.92
C GLN A 182 -11.62 16.80 -2.40
N VAL A 183 -11.02 16.01 -3.29
CA VAL A 183 -11.11 16.23 -4.74
C VAL A 183 -12.55 16.11 -5.25
N PHE A 184 -13.32 15.13 -4.75
CA PHE A 184 -14.74 14.95 -5.10
C PHE A 184 -15.64 16.05 -4.53
N ALA A 185 -15.36 16.55 -3.32
CA ALA A 185 -16.14 17.62 -2.70
C ALA A 185 -15.84 19.00 -3.31
N SER A 186 -14.63 19.19 -3.86
CA SER A 186 -14.19 20.43 -4.49
C SER A 186 -14.60 20.60 -5.96
N SER A 187 -15.16 19.55 -6.57
CA SER A 187 -15.60 19.51 -7.98
C SER A 187 -17.10 19.76 -8.12
#